data_AF-A0A1M7LPJ4-F1
#
_entry.id   AF-A0A1M7LPJ4-F1
#
_cell.length_a   1.000
_cell.length_b   1.000
_cell.length_c   1.000
_cell.angle_alpha   90.00
_cell.angle_beta   90.00
_cell.angle_gamma   90.00
#
_symmetry.space_group_name_H-M   'P 1'
#
loop_
_entity.id
_entity.type
_entity.pdbx_description
1 polymer ?
#
loop_
_entity_poly.entity_id
_entity_poly.type
_entity_poly.pdbx_seq_one_letter_code
_entity_poly.pdbx_strand_id
1 'polypeptide(L)'
;MEVKIKNNVNELIMLLDEITLCFYQQKKEEGYSKLDCVLSKLSDVMDEIVYIKDTNKEIPVDIIKLNKALNLGLQALQENDIVMFSDVMHFEFVEQLYEIQRFL
;
A
#
# COMPACT_ATOMS: atom_id res chain seq x y z
N MET A 1 -12.85 -8.55 -13.87
CA MET A 1 -12.59 -8.41 -12.43
C MET A 1 -11.14 -8.01 -12.19
N GLU A 2 -10.19 -8.70 -12.81
CA GLU A 2 -8.75 -8.37 -12.80
C GLU A 2 -8.45 -6.91 -13.19
N VAL A 3 -9.09 -6.39 -14.24
CA VAL A 3 -8.95 -4.96 -14.65
C VAL A 3 -9.31 -3.98 -13.53
N LYS A 4 -10.33 -4.29 -12.71
CA LYS A 4 -10.74 -3.42 -11.60
C LYS A 4 -9.68 -3.42 -10.50
N ILE A 5 -9.20 -4.60 -10.12
CA ILE A 5 -8.19 -4.78 -9.08
C ILE A 5 -6.88 -4.11 -9.50
N LYS A 6 -6.47 -4.28 -10.76
CA LYS A 6 -5.31 -3.61 -11.33
C LYS A 6 -5.41 -2.08 -11.22
N ASN A 7 -6.58 -1.51 -11.51
CA ASN A 7 -6.82 -0.08 -11.35
C ASN A 7 -6.76 0.36 -9.89
N ASN A 8 -7.34 -0.42 -8.98
CA ASN A 8 -7.29 -0.14 -7.54
C ASN A 8 -5.87 -0.19 -6.98
N VAL A 9 -5.07 -1.18 -7.40
CA VAL A 9 -3.65 -1.30 -7.06
C VAL A 9 -2.85 -0.10 -7.59
N ASN A 10 -3.07 0.31 -8.84
CA ASN A 10 -2.44 1.50 -9.42
C ASN A 10 -2.74 2.77 -8.63
N GLU A 11 -4.02 2.97 -8.31
CA GLU A 11 -4.46 4.14 -7.56
C GLU A 11 -3.86 4.15 -6.15
N LEU A 12 -3.76 2.99 -5.48
CA LEU A 12 -3.10 2.90 -4.19
C LEU A 12 -1.61 3.25 -4.27
N ILE A 13 -0.90 2.74 -5.28
CA ILE A 13 0.53 3.08 -5.48
C ILE A 13 0.70 4.59 -5.68
N MET A 14 -0.13 5.22 -6.53
CA MET A 14 -0.08 6.66 -6.74
C MET A 14 -0.33 7.45 -5.45
N LEU A 15 -1.31 7.05 -4.64
CA LEU A 15 -1.59 7.68 -3.35
C LEU A 15 -0.43 7.52 -2.37
N LEU A 16 0.23 6.35 -2.34
CA LEU A 16 1.39 6.08 -1.50
C LEU A 16 2.62 6.90 -1.94
N ASP A 17 2.81 7.11 -3.24
CA ASP A 17 3.87 7.97 -3.75
C ASP A 17 3.63 9.44 -3.37
N GLU A 18 2.37 9.91 -3.49
CA GLU A 18 2.01 11.27 -3.11
C GLU A 18 2.23 11.55 -1.62
N ILE A 19 1.78 10.65 -0.73
CA ILE A 19 1.93 10.85 0.71
C ILE A 19 3.40 10.76 1.13
N THR A 20 4.16 9.85 0.52
CA THR A 20 5.62 9.73 0.70
C THR A 20 6.33 11.03 0.32
N LEU A 21 5.97 11.61 -0.83
CA LEU A 21 6.52 12.89 -1.27
C LEU A 21 6.18 14.02 -0.29
N CYS A 22 4.94 14.10 0.19
CA CYS A 22 4.54 15.08 1.21
C CYS A 22 5.39 14.95 2.48
N PHE A 23 5.57 13.73 2.98
CA PHE A 23 6.34 13.48 4.21
C PHE A 23 7.84 13.76 4.04
N TYR A 24 8.45 13.37 2.92
CA TYR A 24 9.85 13.73 2.62
C TYR A 24 10.06 15.24 2.47
N GLN A 25 9.08 15.96 1.92
CA GLN A 25 9.10 17.42 1.82
C GLN A 25 8.74 18.13 3.14
N GLN A 26 8.55 17.38 4.24
CA GLN A 26 8.11 17.89 5.54
C GLN A 26 6.74 18.59 5.52
N LYS A 27 5.91 18.34 4.50
CA LYS A 27 4.53 18.85 4.40
C LYS A 27 3.58 17.95 5.19
N LYS A 28 3.78 17.88 6.51
CA LYS A 28 3.09 16.93 7.39
C LYS A 28 1.58 17.08 7.35
N GLU A 29 1.06 18.30 7.42
CA GLU A 29 -0.38 18.57 7.39
C GLU A 29 -1.05 18.08 6.09
N GLU A 30 -0.40 18.29 4.95
CA GLU A 30 -0.87 17.80 3.65
C GLU A 30 -0.78 16.27 3.56
N GLY A 31 0.29 15.66 4.08
CA GLY A 31 0.41 14.21 4.12
C GLY A 31 -0.67 13.56 4.99
N TYR A 32 -0.91 14.10 6.19
CA TYR A 32 -1.96 13.60 7.08
C TYR A 32 -3.37 13.81 6.52
N SER A 33 -3.65 14.90 5.79
CA SER A 33 -4.98 15.10 5.18
C SER A 33 -5.29 14.09 4.06
N LYS A 34 -4.28 13.49 3.45
CA LYS A 34 -4.42 12.41 2.46
C LYS A 34 -4.45 11.02 3.08
N LEU A 35 -4.01 10.87 4.33
CA LEU A 35 -3.81 9.58 4.98
C LEU A 35 -5.11 8.77 5.08
N ASP A 36 -6.24 9.41 5.39
CA ASP A 36 -7.54 8.72 5.46
C ASP A 36 -7.92 8.07 4.12
N CYS A 37 -7.65 8.77 3.01
CA CYS A 37 -7.88 8.24 1.67
C CYS A 37 -6.96 7.05 1.37
N VAL A 38 -5.68 7.16 1.74
CA VAL A 38 -4.70 6.07 1.61
C VAL A 38 -5.17 4.84 2.40
N LEU A 39 -5.54 5.00 3.66
CA LEU A 39 -5.96 3.90 4.53
C LEU A 39 -7.24 3.23 4.03
N SER A 40 -8.22 4.01 3.56
CA SER A 40 -9.43 3.47 2.94
C SER A 40 -9.09 2.64 1.70
N LYS A 41 -8.28 3.19 0.79
CA LYS A 41 -7.92 2.50 -0.45
C LYS A 41 -7.07 1.25 -0.18
N LEU A 42 -6.20 1.31 0.82
CA LEU A 42 -5.39 0.19 1.26
C LEU A 42 -6.27 -0.96 1.75
N SER A 43 -7.30 -0.67 2.56
CA SER A 43 -8.25 -1.69 3.01
C SER A 43 -8.94 -2.39 1.82
N ASP A 44 -9.45 -1.62 0.87
CA ASP A 44 -10.13 -2.16 -0.31
C ASP A 44 -9.21 -3.08 -1.14
N VAL A 45 -7.97 -2.63 -1.38
CA VAL A 45 -6.98 -3.41 -2.15
C VAL A 45 -6.56 -4.68 -1.41
N MET A 46 -6.40 -4.62 -0.09
CA MET A 46 -6.05 -5.80 0.71
C MET A 46 -7.16 -6.86 0.65
N ASP A 47 -8.42 -6.46 0.75
CA ASP A 47 -9.56 -7.37 0.61
C ASP A 47 -9.59 -8.03 -0.78
N GLU A 48 -9.34 -7.26 -1.84
CA GLU A 48 -9.26 -7.76 -3.22
C GLU A 48 -8.07 -8.72 -3.42
N ILE A 49 -6.90 -8.43 -2.85
CA ILE A 49 -5.71 -9.30 -2.90
C ILE A 49 -5.97 -10.63 -2.19
N VAL A 50 -6.58 -10.60 -1.00
CA VAL A 50 -6.95 -11.81 -0.27
C VAL A 50 -7.93 -12.66 -1.07
N TYR A 51 -8.96 -12.02 -1.65
CA TYR A 51 -9.91 -12.71 -2.51
C TYR A 51 -9.21 -13.40 -3.71
N ILE A 52 -8.30 -12.69 -4.39
CA ILE A 52 -7.54 -13.27 -5.52
C ILE A 52 -6.70 -14.45 -5.07
N LYS A 53 -5.96 -14.32 -3.97
CA LYS A 53 -5.12 -15.40 -3.44
C LYS A 53 -5.94 -16.68 -3.22
N ASP A 54 -7.17 -16.55 -2.74
CA ASP A 54 -8.04 -17.69 -2.44
C ASP A 54 -8.72 -18.28 -3.69
N THR A 55 -8.94 -17.47 -4.74
CA THR A 55 -9.71 -17.85 -5.93
C THR A 55 -8.88 -18.09 -7.19
N ASN A 56 -7.69 -17.51 -7.30
CA ASN A 56 -6.78 -17.61 -8.42
C ASN A 56 -5.36 -17.95 -7.93
N LYS A 57 -5.01 -19.23 -8.00
CA LYS A 57 -3.72 -19.77 -7.53
C LYS A 57 -2.53 -19.41 -8.44
N GLU A 58 -2.77 -18.81 -9.60
CA GLU A 58 -1.70 -18.44 -10.54
C GLU A 58 -1.03 -17.12 -10.17
N ILE A 59 -1.68 -16.28 -9.36
CA ILE A 59 -1.12 -15.00 -8.89
C ILE A 59 -0.35 -15.27 -7.60
N PRO A 60 1.00 -15.14 -7.59
CA PRO A 60 1.80 -15.42 -6.42
C PRO A 60 1.70 -14.27 -5.41
N VAL A 61 0.80 -14.40 -4.44
CA VAL A 61 0.62 -13.44 -3.35
C VAL A 61 1.36 -13.91 -2.09
N ASP A 62 2.43 -13.21 -1.70
CA ASP A 62 3.06 -13.38 -0.38
C ASP A 62 2.35 -12.51 0.67
N ILE A 63 1.26 -13.04 1.22
CA ILE A 63 0.46 -12.33 2.24
C ILE A 63 1.25 -12.06 3.53
N ILE A 64 2.26 -12.88 3.84
CA ILE A 64 3.06 -12.72 5.06
C ILE A 64 3.95 -11.49 4.90
N LYS A 65 4.62 -11.35 3.76
CA LYS A 65 5.44 -10.17 3.44
C LYS A 65 4.58 -8.90 3.38
N LEU A 66 3.35 -8.98 2.84
CA LEU A 66 2.44 -7.83 2.75
C LEU A 66 2.01 -7.34 4.14
N ASN A 67 1.53 -8.26 4.97
CA ASN A 67 1.09 -7.95 6.32
C ASN A 67 2.24 -7.44 7.19
N LYS A 68 3.45 -7.95 6.99
CA LYS A 68 4.63 -7.48 7.71
C LYS A 68 4.93 -6.00 7.36
N ALA A 69 4.99 -5.66 6.08
CA ALA A 69 5.23 -4.29 5.64
C ALA A 69 4.12 -3.36 6.15
N LEU A 70 2.86 -3.77 6.04
CA LEU A 70 1.72 -3.00 6.55
C LEU A 70 1.82 -2.75 8.07
N ASN A 71 2.11 -3.78 8.86
CA ASN A 71 2.25 -3.63 10.30
C ASN A 71 3.42 -2.70 10.68
N LEU A 72 4.55 -2.80 9.99
CA LEU A 72 5.70 -1.93 10.21
C LEU A 72 5.35 -0.46 9.88
N GLY A 73 4.68 -0.22 8.75
CA GLY A 73 4.22 1.11 8.37
C GLY A 73 3.26 1.69 9.41
N LEU A 74 2.23 0.92 9.80
CA LEU A 74 1.26 1.36 10.81
C LEU A 74 1.90 1.62 12.18
N GLN A 75 2.88 0.81 12.59
CA GLN A 75 3.63 1.04 13.82
C GLN A 75 4.44 2.35 13.75
N ALA A 76 5.15 2.60 12.65
CA ALA A 76 5.88 3.84 12.44
C ALA A 76 4.93 5.06 12.50
N LEU A 77 3.76 4.96 11.89
CA LEU A 77 2.73 5.98 11.95
C LEU A 77 2.24 6.24 13.38
N GLN A 78 2.02 5.19 14.18
CA GLN A 78 1.65 5.31 15.61
C GLN A 78 2.73 6.00 16.43
N GLU A 79 3.99 5.75 16.10
CA GLU A 79 5.17 6.38 16.72
C GLU A 79 5.44 7.80 16.17
N ASN A 80 4.63 8.30 15.23
CA ASN A 80 4.79 9.55 14.48
C ASN A 80 6.09 9.62 13.64
N ASP A 81 6.69 8.47 13.35
CA ASP A 81 7.83 8.34 12.45
C ASP A 81 7.35 8.26 11.00
N ILE A 82 7.02 9.44 10.45
CA ILE A 82 6.54 9.57 9.07
C ILE A 82 7.60 9.22 8.02
N VAL A 83 8.89 9.26 8.37
CA VAL A 83 9.98 8.89 7.46
C VAL A 83 10.03 7.38 7.35
N MET A 84 10.03 6.67 8.49
CA MET A 84 9.97 5.21 8.50
C MET A 84 8.67 4.69 7.87
N PHE A 85 7.53 5.35 8.12
CA PHE A 85 6.27 5.03 7.41
C PHE A 85 6.46 5.14 5.89
N SER A 86 7.02 6.25 5.41
CA SER A 86 7.23 6.48 3.97
C SER A 86 8.16 5.44 3.38
N ASP A 87 9.27 5.13 4.05
CA ASP A 87 10.27 4.16 3.58
C ASP A 87 9.67 2.76 3.48
N VAL A 88 8.96 2.30 4.52
CA VAL A 88 8.31 0.98 4.51
C VAL A 88 7.23 0.90 3.44
N MET A 89 6.37 1.92 3.34
CA MET A 89 5.27 1.88 2.38
C MET A 89 5.78 1.95 0.93
N HIS A 90 6.76 2.81 0.65
CA HIS A 90 7.27 3.03 -0.70
C HIS A 90 8.23 1.92 -1.17
N PHE A 91 9.11 1.41 -0.31
CA PHE A 91 10.09 0.40 -0.72
C PHE A 91 9.68 -1.04 -0.42
N GLU A 92 8.96 -1.31 0.67
CA GLU A 92 8.59 -2.68 1.02
C GLU A 92 7.19 -3.05 0.53
N PHE A 93 6.20 -2.18 0.76
CA PHE A 93 4.80 -2.49 0.43
C PHE A 93 4.50 -2.33 -1.06
N VAL A 94 4.87 -1.19 -1.65
CA VAL A 94 4.66 -0.92 -3.09
C VAL A 94 5.42 -1.91 -3.98
N GLU A 95 6.63 -2.37 -3.59
CA GLU A 95 7.35 -3.42 -4.32
C GLU A 95 6.49 -4.68 -4.50
N GLN A 96 5.78 -5.09 -3.44
CA GLN A 96 4.91 -6.27 -3.47
C GLN A 96 3.66 -6.04 -4.30
N LEU A 97 3.09 -4.82 -4.26
CA LEU A 97 1.99 -4.46 -5.15
C LEU A 97 2.39 -4.54 -6.62
N TYR A 98 3.62 -4.11 -6.97
CA TYR A 98 4.14 -4.26 -8.32
C TYR A 98 4.34 -5.72 -8.72
N GLU A 99 4.78 -6.57 -7.82
CA GLU A 99 4.88 -8.02 -8.09
C GLU A 99 3.51 -8.60 -8.43
N ILE A 100 2.48 -8.33 -7.63
CA ILE A 100 1.11 -8.78 -7.86
C ILE A 100 0.56 -8.22 -9.19
N GLN A 101 0.76 -6.93 -9.43
CA GLN A 101 0.29 -6.25 -10.63
C GLN A 101 0.80 -6.86 -11.93
N ARG A 102 2.00 -7.46 -11.96
CA ARG A 102 2.54 -8.12 -13.15
C ARG A 102 1.69 -9.32 -13.61
N PHE A 103 0.85 -9.85 -12.73
CA PHE A 103 -0.03 -10.99 -13.00
C PHE A 103 -1.52 -10.58 -13.08
N LEU A 104 -1.84 -9.30 -12.89
CA LEU A 104 -3.17 -8.70 -13.07
C LEU A 104 -3.32 -8.07 -14.46
#